data_AF-A0A924R4C2-F1
#
_entry.id   AF-A0A924R4C2-F1
#
_cell.length_a   1.000
_cell.length_b   1.000
_cell.length_c   1.000
_cell.angle_alpha   90.00
_cell.angle_beta   90.00
_cell.angle_gamma   90.00
#
_symmetry.space_group_name_H-M   'P 1'
#
loop_
_entity.id
_entity.type
_entity.pdbx_description
1 polymer ?
#
loop_
_entity_poly.entity_id
_entity_poly.type
_entity_poly.pdbx_seq_one_letter_code
_entity_poly.pdbx_strand_id
1 'polypeptide(L)'
;MRKVHLLALKSGNAKRASVGASDKNTKIFVLDTNVLMHDPTSLFRFEEHDVYLPMITLEELDNNKKGMTEVARNARQASRFLDEIVTGQEGDIDKGISLKGRGNGLAAGRMLLQTRPVSIEFPTALPDSGKADNQIIAVALDLQHHNPERSVVLVSKDINMRIKARAIGVASEDYFNDKVLEDTDLLYTGMRELPKDFWDKHGKDMESWQEQGRTLYRIKGPLIGSMILNEFVFQDGDKPFYAMVQAVEGKTCVLRTLKDYTHQKNNVWGIVARNREQNFALNVLMDPEVDFVTLLGQAGTGKTLLTLAASLMQTLEYKIYSEIIITRVTV
;
A
#
# COMPACT_ATOMS: atom_id res chain seq x y z
N MET A 1 -7.56 30.92 -35.88
CA MET A 1 -7.66 29.45 -35.94
C MET A 1 -6.48 28.88 -36.73
N ARG A 2 -5.43 28.37 -36.09
CA ARG A 2 -4.39 27.53 -36.72
C ARG A 2 -3.79 26.57 -35.68
N LYS A 3 -3.77 25.28 -36.05
CA LYS A 3 -3.13 24.13 -35.38
C LYS A 3 -1.61 24.33 -35.22
N VAL A 4 -1.05 23.80 -34.12
CA VAL A 4 0.39 23.46 -33.98
C VAL A 4 0.45 22.20 -33.10
N HIS A 5 0.55 21.00 -33.67
CA HIS A 5 1.74 20.23 -34.09
C HIS A 5 2.33 19.32 -33.00
N LEU A 6 2.03 18.02 -33.17
CA LEU A 6 2.56 16.86 -32.48
C LEU A 6 4.04 16.68 -32.92
N LEU A 7 4.99 16.74 -31.99
CA LEU A 7 6.39 16.37 -32.24
C LEU A 7 6.63 14.96 -31.70
N ALA A 8 6.87 14.05 -32.65
CA ALA A 8 7.30 12.69 -32.42
C ALA A 8 8.68 12.65 -31.74
N LEU A 9 8.79 11.93 -30.62
CA LEU A 9 10.07 11.59 -30.03
C LEU A 9 10.64 10.37 -30.76
N LYS A 10 11.70 10.62 -31.53
CA LYS A 10 12.59 9.61 -32.11
C LYS A 10 13.31 8.84 -31.01
N SER A 11 13.44 7.54 -31.23
CA SER A 11 14.37 6.66 -30.52
C SER A 11 15.81 7.18 -30.60
N GLY A 12 16.45 7.35 -29.44
CA GLY A 12 17.83 7.81 -29.34
C GLY A 12 18.49 7.30 -28.07
N ASN A 13 19.41 6.34 -28.25
CA ASN A 13 20.44 5.82 -27.35
C ASN A 13 20.41 6.22 -25.86
N ALA A 14 20.26 5.20 -25.03
CA ALA A 14 20.59 5.20 -23.61
C ALA A 14 22.06 5.64 -23.39
N LYS A 15 22.24 6.88 -22.94
CA LYS A 15 23.45 7.29 -22.22
C LYS A 15 23.20 7.06 -20.72
N ARG A 16 24.08 6.26 -20.11
CA ARG A 16 24.19 6.08 -18.66
C ARG A 16 24.24 7.46 -17.99
N ALA A 17 23.17 7.80 -17.25
CA ALA A 17 23.16 8.98 -16.41
C ALA A 17 23.97 8.69 -15.14
N SER A 18 24.99 9.52 -14.95
CA SER A 18 25.91 9.53 -13.82
C SER A 18 25.20 9.77 -12.49
N VAL A 19 25.67 9.06 -11.47
CA VAL A 19 25.34 9.27 -10.06
C VAL A 19 25.88 10.64 -9.61
N GLY A 20 25.01 11.47 -9.02
CA GLY A 20 25.42 12.65 -8.24
C GLY A 20 25.38 13.98 -8.99
N ALA A 21 24.18 14.54 -9.19
CA ALA A 21 24.00 15.97 -9.35
C ALA A 21 22.73 16.35 -8.59
N SER A 22 22.86 17.23 -7.59
CA SER A 22 21.73 17.81 -6.88
C SER A 22 20.98 18.74 -7.83
N ASP A 23 19.81 18.31 -8.30
CA ASP A 23 18.93 19.17 -9.08
C ASP A 23 18.43 20.31 -8.19
N LYS A 24 18.82 21.55 -8.53
CA LYS A 24 18.47 22.80 -7.82
C LYS A 24 16.96 23.10 -7.70
N ASN A 25 16.10 22.20 -8.18
CA ASN A 25 14.65 22.33 -8.13
C ASN A 25 13.95 21.30 -7.21
N THR A 26 14.71 20.44 -6.53
CA THR A 26 14.16 19.38 -5.66
C THR A 26 13.99 19.87 -4.22
N LYS A 27 12.75 19.86 -3.72
CA LYS A 27 12.41 20.19 -2.33
C LYS A 27 12.71 19.03 -1.38
N ILE A 28 12.75 19.32 -0.08
CA ILE A 28 12.77 18.31 0.99
C ILE A 28 11.49 18.47 1.80
N PHE A 29 10.66 17.42 1.81
CA PHE A 29 9.44 17.38 2.61
C PHE A 29 9.69 16.63 3.91
N VAL A 30 9.55 17.32 5.04
CA VAL A 30 9.64 16.71 6.37
C VAL A 30 8.25 16.22 6.75
N LEU A 31 8.08 14.92 6.98
CA LEU A 31 6.78 14.35 7.30
C LEU A 31 6.53 14.33 8.80
N ASP A 32 5.31 14.71 9.18
CA ASP A 32 4.71 14.42 10.48
C ASP A 32 4.24 12.96 10.55
N THR A 33 4.35 12.32 11.72
CA THR A 33 3.84 10.97 12.00
C THR A 33 2.37 10.84 11.67
N ASN A 34 1.55 11.85 11.95
CA ASN A 34 0.11 11.79 11.66
C ASN A 34 -0.17 11.61 10.16
N VAL A 35 0.70 12.12 9.29
CA VAL A 35 0.58 11.91 7.84
C VAL A 35 0.75 10.42 7.52
N LEU A 36 1.78 9.78 8.07
CA LEU A 36 2.07 8.36 7.88
C LEU A 36 1.02 7.44 8.52
N MET A 37 0.50 7.82 9.69
CA MET A 37 -0.53 7.06 10.42
C MET A 37 -1.91 7.15 9.76
N HIS A 38 -2.21 8.23 9.04
CA HIS A 38 -3.43 8.31 8.26
C HIS A 38 -3.27 7.78 6.83
N ASP A 39 -2.06 7.85 6.28
CA ASP A 39 -1.78 7.43 4.92
C ASP A 39 -0.35 6.87 4.82
N PRO A 40 -0.19 5.54 4.89
CA PRO A 40 1.13 4.91 4.82
C PRO A 40 1.80 5.11 3.46
N THR A 41 1.03 5.48 2.43
CA THR A 41 1.51 5.63 1.07
C THR A 41 2.09 7.01 0.80
N SER A 42 1.93 7.94 1.74
CA SER A 42 2.49 9.30 1.69
C SER A 42 3.99 9.32 1.37
N LEU A 43 4.75 8.31 1.80
CA LEU A 43 6.17 8.14 1.47
C LEU A 43 6.47 8.19 -0.04
N PHE A 44 5.51 7.86 -0.90
CA PHE A 44 5.69 7.76 -2.35
C PHE A 44 5.03 8.90 -3.14
N ARG A 45 4.46 9.91 -2.47
CA ARG A 45 3.57 10.90 -3.09
C ARG A 45 4.19 12.28 -3.33
N PHE A 46 5.51 12.35 -3.24
CA PHE A 46 6.26 13.59 -3.41
C PHE A 46 7.01 13.66 -4.75
N GLU A 47 6.60 12.85 -5.74
CA GLU A 47 7.12 12.89 -7.11
C GLU A 47 8.66 12.84 -7.17
N GLU A 48 9.32 13.84 -7.74
CA GLU A 48 10.79 13.97 -7.78
C GLU A 48 11.43 14.46 -6.48
N HIS A 49 10.65 14.87 -5.49
CA HIS A 49 11.14 15.49 -4.27
C HIS A 49 11.55 14.47 -3.20
N ASP A 50 12.47 14.90 -2.33
CA ASP A 50 12.94 14.05 -1.26
C ASP A 50 12.01 14.13 -0.05
N VAL A 51 11.83 12.98 0.60
CA VAL A 51 11.04 12.82 1.82
C VAL A 51 12.01 12.64 2.98
N TYR A 52 11.85 13.43 4.04
CA TYR A 52 12.68 13.35 5.23
C TYR A 52 11.84 12.87 6.42
N LEU A 53 12.33 11.83 7.11
CA LEU A 53 11.69 11.25 8.28
C LEU A 53 12.49 11.56 9.55
N PRO A 54 11.94 12.40 10.45
CA PRO A 54 12.49 12.58 11.79
C PRO A 54 12.47 11.27 12.60
N MET A 55 13.45 11.05 13.48
CA MET A 55 13.51 9.83 14.31
C MET A 55 12.27 9.66 15.19
N ILE A 56 11.73 10.75 15.72
CA ILE A 56 10.51 10.74 16.55
C ILE A 56 9.31 10.15 15.80
N THR A 57 9.24 10.32 14.47
CA THR A 57 8.16 9.72 13.68
C THR A 57 8.24 8.20 13.63
N LEU A 58 9.45 7.63 13.65
CA LEU A 58 9.65 6.18 13.72
C LEU A 58 9.26 5.64 15.09
N GLU A 59 9.61 6.35 16.16
CA GLU A 59 9.22 5.99 17.54
C GLU A 59 7.70 6.02 17.71
N GLU A 60 7.04 7.06 17.22
CA GLU A 60 5.58 7.17 17.29
C GLU A 60 4.88 6.12 16.43
N LEU A 61 5.38 5.82 15.23
CA LEU A 61 4.87 4.71 14.43
C LEU A 61 4.94 3.40 15.20
N ASP A 62 6.07 3.11 15.88
CA ASP A 62 6.25 1.87 16.63
C ASP A 62 5.29 1.76 17.82
N ASN A 63 5.10 2.86 18.55
CA ASN A 63 4.15 2.95 19.66
C ASN A 63 2.69 2.75 19.21
N ASN A 64 2.34 3.23 18.01
CA ASN A 64 0.99 3.16 17.47
C ASN A 64 0.66 1.86 16.72
N LYS A 65 1.56 0.87 16.64
CA LYS A 65 1.28 -0.44 16.01
C LYS A 65 0.30 -1.33 16.76
N LYS A 66 0.00 -1.02 18.03
CA LYS A 66 -0.80 -1.87 18.92
C LYS A 66 -2.30 -1.60 18.75
N GLY A 67 -3.08 -2.68 18.71
CA GLY A 67 -4.55 -2.61 18.61
C GLY A 67 -5.10 -2.86 17.20
N MET A 68 -6.42 -2.75 17.09
CA MET A 68 -7.21 -3.10 15.89
C MET A 68 -7.76 -1.88 15.14
N THR A 69 -7.34 -0.67 15.53
CA THR A 69 -7.79 0.56 14.87
C THR A 69 -7.20 0.72 13.47
N GLU A 70 -7.86 1.51 12.62
CA GLU A 70 -7.35 1.86 11.31
C GLU A 70 -5.98 2.55 11.40
N VAL A 71 -5.82 3.45 12.39
CA VAL A 71 -4.54 4.10 12.71
C VAL A 71 -3.45 3.05 12.99
N ALA A 72 -3.74 2.03 13.80
CA ALA A 72 -2.78 0.97 14.09
C ALA A 72 -2.46 0.10 12.87
N ARG A 73 -3.47 -0.17 12.02
CA ARG A 73 -3.27 -0.86 10.74
C ARG A 73 -2.37 -0.07 9.80
N ASN A 74 -2.61 1.23 9.66
CA ASN A 74 -1.83 2.13 8.82
C ASN A 74 -0.41 2.31 9.36
N ALA A 75 -0.22 2.44 10.67
CA ALA A 75 1.11 2.47 11.30
C ALA A 75 1.90 1.18 11.02
N ARG A 76 1.26 0.00 11.09
CA ARG A 76 1.88 -1.27 10.67
C ARG A 76 2.25 -1.28 9.19
N GLN A 77 1.39 -0.76 8.33
CA GLN A 77 1.66 -0.72 6.89
C GLN A 77 2.78 0.25 6.52
N ALA A 78 2.80 1.46 7.10
CA ALA A 78 3.89 2.42 6.94
C ALA A 78 5.21 1.79 7.39
N SER A 79 5.24 1.11 8.54
CA SER A 79 6.44 0.41 8.99
C SER A 79 6.91 -0.70 8.06
N ARG A 80 6.00 -1.43 7.39
CA ARG A 80 6.38 -2.43 6.38
C ARG A 80 7.01 -1.77 5.17
N PHE A 81 6.43 -0.68 4.67
CA PHE A 81 7.04 0.07 3.57
C PHE A 81 8.43 0.61 3.94
N LEU A 82 8.61 1.12 5.15
CA LEU A 82 9.93 1.54 5.63
C LEU A 82 10.93 0.39 5.67
N ASP A 83 10.52 -0.78 6.18
CA ASP A 83 11.37 -1.98 6.21
C ASP A 83 11.76 -2.45 4.81
N GLU A 84 10.81 -2.51 3.87
CA GLU A 84 11.05 -2.82 2.46
C GLU A 84 11.99 -1.80 1.79
N ILE A 85 11.85 -0.51 2.14
CA ILE A 85 12.70 0.55 1.62
C ILE A 85 14.15 0.35 2.09
N VAL A 86 14.36 0.04 3.37
CA VAL A 86 15.68 -0.10 4.01
C VAL A 86 16.37 -1.42 3.61
N THR A 87 15.66 -2.55 3.67
CA THR A 87 16.24 -3.87 3.36
C THR A 87 16.65 -4.03 1.89
N GLY A 88 16.03 -3.27 0.98
CA GLY A 88 16.32 -3.34 -0.45
C GLY A 88 17.52 -2.51 -0.95
N GLN A 89 18.34 -1.90 -0.09
CA GLN A 89 19.54 -1.16 -0.51
C GLN A 89 20.82 -1.56 0.23
N GLU A 90 21.89 -1.79 -0.54
CA GLU A 90 23.28 -1.76 -0.07
C GLU A 90 23.82 -0.34 -0.29
N GLY A 91 23.72 0.53 0.71
CA GLY A 91 24.10 1.94 0.56
C GLY A 91 24.21 2.70 1.88
N ASP A 92 24.86 3.85 1.80
CA ASP A 92 25.05 4.78 2.91
C ASP A 92 23.71 5.49 3.22
N ILE A 93 23.06 5.12 4.33
CA ILE A 93 21.75 5.64 4.77
C ILE A 93 21.78 7.18 4.86
N ASP A 94 22.94 7.76 5.17
CA ASP A 94 23.15 9.21 5.25
C ASP A 94 22.87 9.93 3.92
N LYS A 95 23.02 9.26 2.77
CA LYS A 95 22.78 9.85 1.44
C LYS A 95 21.33 9.70 0.96
N GLY A 96 20.48 9.10 1.78
CA GLY A 96 19.09 8.79 1.46
C GLY A 96 18.93 7.59 0.53
N ILE A 97 17.81 6.91 0.70
CA ILE A 97 17.44 5.69 -0.01
C ILE A 97 16.58 6.07 -1.20
N SER A 98 16.92 5.61 -2.41
CA SER A 98 16.13 5.95 -3.59
C SER A 98 14.73 5.33 -3.52
N LEU A 99 13.71 6.12 -3.82
CA LEU A 99 12.33 5.68 -3.97
C LEU A 99 11.98 5.31 -5.42
N LYS A 100 12.93 5.46 -6.35
CA LYS A 100 12.73 5.21 -7.77
C LYS A 100 12.39 3.74 -8.02
N GLY A 101 11.26 3.50 -8.70
CA GLY A 101 10.75 2.15 -8.98
C GLY A 101 10.03 1.50 -7.80
N ARG A 102 9.82 2.23 -6.69
CA ARG A 102 8.97 1.84 -5.55
C ARG A 102 7.66 2.63 -5.61
N GLY A 103 6.62 2.17 -4.91
CA GLY A 103 5.30 2.83 -4.94
C GLY A 103 4.73 2.97 -6.36
N ASN A 104 4.75 1.89 -7.13
CA ASN A 104 4.30 1.82 -8.53
C ASN A 104 5.00 2.78 -9.51
N GLY A 105 6.21 3.27 -9.18
CA GLY A 105 7.01 4.11 -10.07
C GLY A 105 6.62 5.59 -10.07
N LEU A 106 5.72 6.00 -9.18
CA LEU A 106 5.29 7.39 -9.00
C LEU A 106 6.31 8.23 -8.21
N ALA A 107 7.14 7.58 -7.39
CA ALA A 107 8.20 8.25 -6.64
C ALA A 107 9.52 8.20 -7.42
N ALA A 108 10.16 9.35 -7.61
CA ALA A 108 11.48 9.48 -8.23
C ALA A 108 12.54 10.07 -7.29
N GLY A 109 12.13 10.67 -6.17
CA GLY A 109 13.01 11.21 -5.13
C GLY A 109 13.66 10.16 -4.21
N ARG A 110 14.15 10.62 -3.05
CA ARG A 110 14.78 9.79 -2.02
C ARG A 110 14.09 9.92 -0.67
N MET A 111 14.13 8.86 0.12
CA MET A 111 13.81 8.88 1.54
C MET A 111 15.09 9.13 2.35
N LEU A 112 15.14 10.24 3.07
CA LEU A 112 16.19 10.65 3.98
C LEU A 112 15.75 10.36 5.41
N LEU A 113 16.67 9.86 6.23
CA LEU A 113 16.42 9.63 7.65
C LEU A 113 17.23 10.62 8.48
N GLN A 114 16.71 10.98 9.65
CA GLN A 114 17.49 11.73 10.62
C GLN A 114 18.60 10.85 11.21
N THR A 115 19.85 11.14 10.87
CA THR A 115 21.03 10.41 11.37
C THR A 115 21.87 11.21 12.36
N ARG A 116 21.52 12.49 12.60
CA ARG A 116 22.25 13.38 13.51
C ARG A 116 21.31 13.98 14.57
N PRO A 117 21.81 14.23 15.79
CA PRO A 117 21.07 14.96 16.79
C PRO A 117 20.87 16.41 16.34
N VAL A 118 19.70 16.98 16.64
CA VAL A 118 19.41 18.39 16.36
C VAL A 118 20.13 19.27 17.37
N SER A 119 20.89 20.25 16.89
CA SER A 119 21.68 21.18 17.72
C SER A 119 21.15 22.61 17.68
N ILE A 120 19.84 22.80 17.58
CA ILE A 120 19.22 24.13 17.59
C ILE A 120 18.64 24.45 18.96
N GLU A 121 18.98 25.63 19.48
CA GLU A 121 18.23 26.28 20.56
C GLU A 121 16.86 26.71 20.02
N PHE A 122 15.85 25.88 20.28
CA PHE A 122 14.48 26.18 19.89
C PHE A 122 13.99 27.42 20.66
N PRO A 123 13.38 28.43 20.00
CA PRO A 123 12.91 29.62 20.69
C PRO A 123 11.96 29.24 21.83
N THR A 124 12.31 29.62 23.06
CA THR A 124 11.62 29.29 24.33
C THR A 124 10.17 29.80 24.42
N ALA A 125 9.64 30.38 23.35
CA ALA A 125 8.33 31.04 23.28
C ALA A 125 7.16 30.10 22.90
N LEU A 126 7.41 28.82 22.63
CA LEU A 126 6.36 27.86 22.27
C LEU A 126 5.93 27.01 23.48
N PRO A 127 4.62 26.85 23.76
CA PRO A 127 4.14 26.07 24.91
C PRO A 127 4.62 24.60 24.89
N ASP A 128 4.93 24.06 26.08
CA ASP A 128 5.44 22.69 26.32
C ASP A 128 4.46 21.55 25.95
N SER A 129 3.24 21.85 25.52
CA SER A 129 2.14 20.89 25.33
C SER A 129 2.22 20.02 24.07
N GLY A 130 3.38 19.93 23.41
CA GLY A 130 3.59 19.11 22.20
C GLY A 130 5.05 18.78 21.96
N LYS A 131 5.66 17.95 22.83
CA LYS A 131 7.09 17.63 22.77
C LYS A 131 7.52 17.02 21.44
N ALA A 132 6.73 16.11 20.88
CA ALA A 132 7.03 15.47 19.59
C ALA A 132 6.87 16.45 18.42
N ASP A 133 5.77 17.20 18.36
CA ASP A 133 5.56 18.22 17.32
C ASP A 133 6.70 19.24 17.29
N ASN A 134 7.09 19.75 18.47
CA ASN A 134 8.16 20.73 18.60
C ASN A 134 9.51 20.12 18.16
N GLN A 135 9.76 18.84 18.43
CA GLN A 135 10.95 18.14 17.94
C GLN A 135 10.95 18.02 16.42
N ILE A 136 9.83 17.66 15.78
CA ILE A 136 9.73 17.57 14.32
C ILE A 136 9.97 18.96 13.69
N ILE A 137 9.38 20.01 14.27
CA ILE A 137 9.58 21.38 13.80
C ILE A 137 11.06 21.79 13.97
N ALA A 138 11.71 21.42 15.07
CA ALA A 138 13.13 21.69 15.30
C ALA A 138 14.02 20.98 14.27
N VAL A 139 13.71 19.73 13.94
CA VAL A 139 14.37 18.96 12.88
C VAL A 139 14.21 19.66 11.52
N ALA A 140 13.01 20.14 11.19
CA ALA A 140 12.78 20.85 9.94
C ALA A 140 13.57 22.16 9.85
N LEU A 141 13.65 22.91 10.94
CA LEU A 141 14.45 24.14 11.01
C LEU A 141 15.96 23.86 10.89
N ASP A 142 16.44 22.79 11.53
CA ASP A 142 17.84 22.35 11.43
C ASP A 142 18.22 21.91 10.02
N LEU A 143 17.31 21.17 9.39
CA LEU A 143 17.46 20.75 8.01
C LEU A 143 17.48 21.96 7.06
N GLN A 144 16.68 22.99 7.33
CA GLN A 144 16.67 24.23 6.55
C GLN A 144 18.00 24.98 6.65
N HIS A 145 18.59 25.10 7.85
CA HIS A 145 19.90 25.74 8.04
C HIS A 145 21.04 24.98 7.35
N HIS A 146 20.99 23.64 7.35
CA HIS A 146 22.01 22.81 6.70
C HIS A 146 21.82 22.66 5.18
N ASN A 147 20.66 23.05 4.63
CA ASN A 147 20.35 22.96 3.20
C ASN A 147 19.87 24.29 2.63
N PRO A 148 20.68 25.37 2.65
CA PRO A 148 20.25 26.70 2.23
C PRO A 148 19.89 26.78 0.73
N GLU A 149 20.37 25.84 -0.09
CA GLU A 149 20.06 25.78 -1.51
C GLU A 149 18.75 25.05 -1.85
N ARG A 150 18.09 24.40 -0.88
CA ARG A 150 16.88 23.61 -1.09
C ARG A 150 15.75 24.11 -0.19
N SER A 151 14.53 24.11 -0.71
CA SER A 151 13.36 24.43 0.11
C SER A 151 13.01 23.24 1.01
N VAL A 152 12.95 23.48 2.32
CA VAL A 152 12.49 22.52 3.33
C VAL A 152 11.05 22.88 3.73
N VAL A 153 10.14 21.92 3.59
CA VAL A 153 8.71 22.11 3.84
C VAL A 153 8.23 21.04 4.81
N LEU A 154 7.62 21.46 5.93
CA LEU A 154 6.94 20.57 6.85
C LEU A 154 5.56 20.19 6.31
N VAL A 155 5.25 18.90 6.26
CA VAL A 155 3.96 18.37 5.84
C VAL A 155 3.27 17.75 7.04
N SER A 156 2.12 18.30 7.42
CA SER A 156 1.33 17.83 8.56
C SER A 156 -0.16 18.00 8.31
N LYS A 157 -0.98 17.15 8.94
CA LYS A 157 -2.45 17.30 9.00
C LYS A 157 -2.93 18.20 10.13
N ASP A 158 -2.08 18.49 11.13
CA ASP A 158 -2.44 19.34 12.27
C ASP A 158 -2.20 20.82 11.96
N ILE A 159 -3.29 21.61 12.00
CA ILE A 159 -3.23 23.05 11.81
C ILE A 159 -2.35 23.76 12.86
N ASN A 160 -2.34 23.28 14.11
CA ASN A 160 -1.56 23.88 15.18
C ASN A 160 -0.06 23.71 14.92
N MET A 161 0.34 22.51 14.49
CA MET A 161 1.73 22.24 14.13
C MET A 161 2.18 23.14 12.96
N ARG A 162 1.34 23.30 11.93
CA ARG A 162 1.62 24.19 10.80
C ARG A 162 1.74 25.66 11.20
N ILE A 163 0.87 26.14 12.09
CA ILE A 163 0.94 27.52 12.63
C ILE A 163 2.25 27.72 13.39
N LYS A 164 2.64 26.78 14.26
CA LYS A 164 3.91 26.85 15.01
C LYS A 164 5.13 26.88 14.08
N ALA A 165 5.15 26.01 13.07
CA ALA A 165 6.24 25.95 12.09
C ALA A 165 6.41 27.28 11.34
N ARG A 166 5.31 27.85 10.83
CA ARG A 166 5.33 29.15 10.14
C ARG A 166 5.75 30.30 11.06
N ALA A 167 5.33 30.27 12.32
CA ALA A 167 5.70 31.30 13.30
C ALA A 167 7.22 31.38 13.55
N ILE A 168 7.96 30.29 13.34
CA ILE A 168 9.42 30.25 13.48
C ILE A 168 10.17 30.24 12.14
N GLY A 169 9.47 30.47 11.01
CA GLY A 169 10.09 30.60 9.68
C GLY A 169 10.24 29.30 8.87
N VAL A 170 9.71 28.17 9.37
CA VAL A 170 9.66 26.90 8.61
C VAL A 170 8.43 26.91 7.71
N ALA A 171 8.64 26.71 6.40
CA ALA A 171 7.53 26.55 5.46
C ALA A 171 6.72 25.30 5.81
N SER A 172 5.39 25.39 5.75
CA SER A 172 4.53 24.25 6.07
C SER A 172 3.34 24.15 5.12
N GLU A 173 3.02 22.93 4.73
CA GLU A 173 1.92 22.58 3.84
C GLU A 173 0.98 21.58 4.54
N ASP A 174 -0.31 21.67 4.23
CA ASP A 174 -1.28 20.68 4.69
C ASP A 174 -1.17 19.43 3.80
N TYR A 175 -1.28 18.25 4.41
CA TYR A 175 -1.35 17.03 3.64
C TYR A 175 -2.76 16.84 3.10
N PHE A 176 -3.02 17.44 1.93
CA PHE A 176 -4.23 17.20 1.17
C PHE A 176 -4.08 15.92 0.34
N ASN A 177 -4.71 14.85 0.80
CA ASN A 177 -4.96 13.67 -0.03
C ASN A 177 -6.32 13.82 -0.73
N ASP A 178 -6.52 14.89 -1.50
CA ASP A 178 -7.72 15.06 -2.34
C ASP A 178 -7.72 14.13 -3.57
N LYS A 179 -6.68 13.30 -3.72
CA LYS A 179 -6.70 12.09 -4.57
C LYS A 179 -7.28 10.91 -3.80
N VAL A 180 -8.50 11.06 -3.30
CA VAL A 180 -9.23 9.98 -2.59
C VAL A 180 -9.57 8.79 -3.51
N LEU A 181 -9.29 8.83 -4.81
CA LEU A 181 -9.77 7.80 -5.75
C LEU A 181 -8.80 7.34 -6.85
N GLU A 182 -7.57 7.85 -6.95
CA GLU A 182 -6.67 7.44 -8.06
C GLU A 182 -5.78 6.23 -7.76
N ASP A 183 -5.48 5.92 -6.50
CA ASP A 183 -4.53 4.83 -6.19
C ASP A 183 -5.19 3.66 -5.45
N THR A 184 -6.15 3.00 -6.10
CA THR A 184 -6.57 1.64 -5.69
C THR A 184 -5.40 0.67 -5.60
N ASP A 185 -4.31 0.97 -6.31
CA ASP A 185 -3.12 0.13 -6.43
C ASP A 185 -2.22 0.15 -5.18
N LEU A 186 -2.45 1.08 -4.25
CA LEU A 186 -1.74 1.14 -2.96
C LEU A 186 -2.52 0.47 -1.82
N LEU A 187 -3.79 0.15 -2.05
CA LEU A 187 -4.63 -0.58 -1.12
C LEU A 187 -4.26 -2.07 -1.17
N TYR A 188 -4.51 -2.76 -0.06
CA TYR A 188 -4.39 -4.22 -0.03
C TYR A 188 -5.28 -4.83 -1.13
N THR A 189 -4.65 -5.50 -2.09
CA THR A 189 -5.31 -6.01 -3.30
C THR A 189 -6.13 -7.27 -3.05
N GLY A 190 -5.98 -7.92 -1.89
CA GLY A 190 -6.58 -9.21 -1.62
C GLY A 190 -5.88 -10.39 -2.28
N MET A 191 -4.81 -10.16 -3.06
CA MET A 191 -4.13 -11.19 -3.82
C MET A 191 -2.61 -11.05 -3.81
N ARG A 192 -1.92 -12.18 -3.88
CA ARG A 192 -0.46 -12.28 -3.88
C ARG A 192 0.04 -13.22 -4.97
N GLU A 193 0.99 -12.75 -5.75
CA GLU A 193 1.74 -13.60 -6.67
C GLU A 193 2.77 -14.42 -5.89
N LEU A 194 2.79 -15.73 -6.11
CA LEU A 194 3.75 -16.64 -5.50
C LEU A 194 5.08 -16.60 -6.28
N PRO A 195 6.23 -16.54 -5.58
CA PRO A 195 7.54 -16.63 -6.21
C PRO A 195 7.71 -17.91 -7.05
N LYS A 196 8.55 -17.86 -8.09
CA LYS A 196 8.79 -19.02 -8.97
C LYS A 196 9.33 -20.23 -8.21
N ASP A 197 10.13 -20.01 -7.17
CA ASP A 197 10.73 -21.01 -6.29
C ASP A 197 9.84 -21.38 -5.08
N PHE A 198 8.57 -20.97 -5.10
CA PHE A 198 7.64 -21.20 -3.98
C PHE A 198 7.55 -22.69 -3.62
N TRP A 199 7.32 -23.56 -4.61
CA TRP A 199 7.17 -24.99 -4.39
C TRP A 199 8.47 -25.67 -3.94
N ASP A 200 9.63 -25.18 -4.36
CA ASP A 200 10.93 -25.70 -3.91
C ASP A 200 11.15 -25.44 -2.41
N LYS A 201 10.69 -24.28 -1.92
CA LYS A 201 10.84 -23.85 -0.52
C LYS A 201 9.71 -24.30 0.41
N HIS A 202 8.52 -24.59 -0.12
CA HIS A 202 7.31 -24.83 0.68
C HIS A 202 6.67 -26.22 0.44
N GLY A 203 7.10 -26.94 -0.60
CA GLY A 203 6.46 -28.18 -1.05
C GLY A 203 6.97 -29.48 -0.40
N LYS A 204 8.08 -29.44 0.36
CA LYS A 204 8.76 -30.65 0.86
C LYS A 204 7.89 -31.53 1.76
N ASP A 205 7.07 -30.91 2.62
CA ASP A 205 6.18 -31.59 3.58
C ASP A 205 4.71 -31.26 3.27
N MET A 206 4.37 -31.09 1.98
CA MET A 206 3.02 -30.70 1.58
C MET A 206 2.05 -31.88 1.70
N GLU A 207 0.95 -31.65 2.40
CA GLU A 207 -0.20 -32.57 2.43
C GLU A 207 -1.27 -32.06 1.48
N SER A 208 -1.98 -32.96 0.80
CA SER A 208 -3.14 -32.61 -0.01
C SER A 208 -4.33 -33.53 0.27
N TRP A 209 -5.52 -32.96 0.31
CA TRP A 209 -6.77 -33.69 0.46
C TRP A 209 -7.92 -33.00 -0.29
N GLN A 210 -9.05 -33.69 -0.40
CA GLN A 210 -10.27 -33.14 -1.00
C GLN A 210 -11.28 -32.84 0.10
N GLU A 211 -11.88 -31.66 0.06
CA GLU A 211 -12.97 -31.28 0.95
C GLU A 211 -13.99 -30.46 0.16
N GLN A 212 -15.27 -30.85 0.24
CA GLN A 212 -16.37 -30.21 -0.50
C GLN A 212 -16.11 -30.05 -2.02
N GLY A 213 -15.41 -31.03 -2.63
CA GLY A 213 -15.07 -31.01 -4.06
C GLY A 213 -13.99 -30.00 -4.45
N ARG A 214 -13.26 -29.45 -3.47
CA ARG A 214 -12.09 -28.58 -3.68
C ARG A 214 -10.84 -29.26 -3.11
N THR A 215 -9.70 -29.01 -3.75
CA THR A 215 -8.42 -29.52 -3.25
C THR A 215 -7.87 -28.56 -2.22
N LEU A 216 -7.45 -29.08 -1.07
CA LEU A 216 -6.75 -28.32 -0.05
C LEU A 216 -5.31 -28.79 0.03
N TYR A 217 -4.41 -27.85 0.32
CA TYR A 217 -3.00 -28.07 0.51
C TYR A 217 -2.58 -27.50 1.86
N ARG A 218 -1.96 -28.31 2.71
CA ARG A 218 -1.26 -27.83 3.90
C ARG A 218 0.21 -27.69 3.53
N ILE A 219 0.74 -26.48 3.69
CA ILE A 219 2.12 -26.16 3.35
C ILE A 219 2.81 -25.48 4.53
N LYS A 220 4.14 -25.59 4.58
CA LYS A 220 4.99 -24.98 5.60
C LYS A 220 6.14 -24.22 4.94
N GLY A 221 6.48 -23.05 5.45
CA GLY A 221 7.66 -22.32 4.97
C GLY A 221 7.74 -20.86 5.38
N PRO A 222 8.80 -20.16 4.93
CA PRO A 222 9.14 -18.81 5.40
C PRO A 222 8.11 -17.76 5.00
N LEU A 223 7.47 -17.89 3.83
CA LEU A 223 6.53 -16.88 3.32
C LEU A 223 5.19 -16.88 4.08
N ILE A 224 4.84 -18.00 4.71
CA ILE A 224 3.52 -18.24 5.29
C ILE A 224 3.19 -17.29 6.44
N GLY A 225 4.19 -16.90 7.24
CA GLY A 225 3.98 -15.97 8.36
C GLY A 225 3.52 -14.57 7.92
N SER A 226 3.63 -14.26 6.62
CA SER A 226 3.16 -13.00 6.04
C SER A 226 1.81 -13.12 5.32
N MET A 227 1.24 -14.34 5.22
CA MET A 227 -0.04 -14.58 4.59
C MET A 227 -1.19 -14.27 5.56
N ILE A 228 -2.33 -13.87 5.03
CA ILE A 228 -3.53 -13.59 5.83
C ILE A 228 -4.73 -14.41 5.36
N LEU A 229 -5.69 -14.62 6.26
CA LEU A 229 -6.93 -15.33 5.97
C LEU A 229 -7.66 -14.69 4.78
N ASN A 230 -8.23 -15.51 3.89
CA ASN A 230 -8.92 -15.10 2.67
C ASN A 230 -8.06 -14.36 1.62
N GLU A 231 -6.74 -14.27 1.82
CA GLU A 231 -5.82 -13.82 0.77
C GLU A 231 -5.82 -14.83 -0.38
N PHE A 232 -5.98 -14.33 -1.60
CA PHE A 232 -5.79 -15.14 -2.80
C PHE A 232 -4.30 -15.26 -3.08
N VAL A 233 -3.84 -16.46 -3.38
CA VAL A 233 -2.49 -16.71 -3.87
C VAL A 233 -2.56 -17.24 -5.29
N PHE A 234 -1.68 -16.74 -6.15
CA PHE A 234 -1.66 -17.15 -7.55
C PHE A 234 -0.25 -17.35 -8.07
N GLN A 235 -0.12 -18.25 -9.03
CA GLN A 235 1.08 -18.41 -9.83
C GLN A 235 0.63 -18.64 -11.27
N ASP A 236 1.04 -17.74 -12.16
CA ASP A 236 0.83 -17.91 -13.59
C ASP A 236 1.97 -18.76 -14.19
N GLY A 237 1.70 -19.47 -15.29
CA GLY A 237 2.69 -20.31 -15.97
C GLY A 237 2.05 -21.49 -16.71
N ASP A 238 2.86 -22.47 -17.11
CA ASP A 238 2.39 -23.67 -17.82
C ASP A 238 1.38 -24.48 -17.00
N LYS A 239 1.52 -24.45 -15.67
CA LYS A 239 0.58 -25.04 -14.71
C LYS A 239 0.12 -23.95 -13.75
N PRO A 240 -0.93 -23.18 -14.12
CA PRO A 240 -1.40 -22.10 -13.27
C PRO A 240 -1.94 -22.67 -11.95
N PHE A 241 -1.66 -21.97 -10.86
CA PHE A 241 -2.14 -22.33 -9.53
C PHE A 241 -2.88 -21.14 -8.93
N TYR A 242 -4.15 -21.34 -8.58
CA TYR A 242 -4.98 -20.34 -7.89
C TYR A 242 -5.60 -20.94 -6.65
N ALA A 243 -5.40 -20.31 -5.50
CA ALA A 243 -5.95 -20.75 -4.23
C ALA A 243 -6.29 -19.57 -3.31
N MET A 244 -7.05 -19.86 -2.26
CA MET A 244 -7.36 -18.92 -1.18
C MET A 244 -6.85 -19.48 0.15
N VAL A 245 -6.26 -18.63 0.98
CA VAL A 245 -5.81 -19.00 2.33
C VAL A 245 -7.03 -19.27 3.22
N GLN A 246 -7.08 -20.44 3.85
CA GLN A 246 -8.17 -20.87 4.74
C GLN A 246 -7.78 -20.89 6.22
N ALA A 247 -6.50 -21.08 6.52
CA ALA A 247 -5.98 -21.06 7.88
C ALA A 247 -4.50 -20.72 7.87
N VAL A 248 -4.03 -20.01 8.90
CA VAL A 248 -2.61 -19.70 9.12
C VAL A 248 -2.28 -19.98 10.59
N GLU A 249 -1.33 -20.88 10.82
CA GLU A 249 -0.85 -21.28 12.15
C GLU A 249 0.68 -21.22 12.16
N GLY A 250 1.23 -20.11 12.65
CA GLY A 250 2.66 -19.87 12.70
C GLY A 250 3.30 -19.85 11.31
N LYS A 251 4.02 -20.93 10.96
CA LYS A 251 4.68 -21.09 9.64
C LYS A 251 3.98 -22.12 8.76
N THR A 252 2.75 -22.51 9.09
CA THR A 252 1.94 -23.47 8.34
C THR A 252 0.66 -22.78 7.89
N CYS A 253 0.21 -23.00 6.66
CA CYS A 253 -1.10 -22.55 6.21
C CYS A 253 -1.81 -23.63 5.41
N VAL A 254 -3.13 -23.46 5.30
CA VAL A 254 -4.00 -24.28 4.46
C VAL A 254 -4.47 -23.42 3.29
N LEU A 255 -4.18 -23.87 2.08
CA LEU A 255 -4.61 -23.26 0.83
C LEU A 255 -5.72 -24.09 0.20
N ARG A 256 -6.81 -23.47 -0.23
CA ARG A 256 -7.90 -24.15 -0.94
C ARG A 256 -7.95 -23.69 -2.39
N THR A 257 -7.94 -24.64 -3.33
CA THR A 257 -8.07 -24.33 -4.76
C THR A 257 -9.38 -23.63 -5.07
N LEU A 258 -9.33 -22.74 -6.06
CA LEU A 258 -10.51 -22.00 -6.50
C LEU A 258 -11.38 -22.82 -7.45
N LYS A 259 -12.68 -22.56 -7.43
CA LYS A 259 -13.58 -22.99 -8.50
C LYS A 259 -13.34 -22.08 -9.71
N ASP A 260 -13.23 -22.66 -10.90
CA ASP A 260 -13.02 -21.91 -12.13
C ASP A 260 -14.34 -21.36 -12.68
N TYR A 261 -14.67 -20.13 -12.34
CA TYR A 261 -15.82 -19.40 -12.84
C TYR A 261 -15.62 -18.80 -14.24
N THR A 262 -14.46 -18.99 -14.87
CA THR A 262 -14.26 -18.63 -16.28
C THR A 262 -14.84 -19.68 -17.23
N HIS A 263 -15.09 -20.89 -16.72
CA HIS A 263 -15.71 -21.97 -17.47
C HIS A 263 -17.24 -21.88 -17.43
N GLN A 264 -17.90 -22.02 -18.59
CA GLN A 264 -19.34 -21.79 -18.74
C GLN A 264 -20.23 -22.70 -17.88
N LYS A 265 -19.78 -23.93 -17.60
CA LYS A 265 -20.48 -24.86 -16.68
C LYS A 265 -20.55 -24.35 -15.23
N ASN A 266 -19.66 -23.45 -14.85
CA ASN A 266 -19.59 -22.89 -13.50
C ASN A 266 -20.23 -21.51 -13.40
N ASN A 267 -20.97 -21.04 -14.42
CA ASN A 267 -21.57 -19.71 -14.42
C ASN A 267 -22.40 -19.44 -13.15
N VAL A 268 -22.39 -18.18 -12.71
CA VAL A 268 -23.20 -17.68 -11.60
C VAL A 268 -24.31 -16.83 -12.19
N TRP A 269 -25.51 -17.39 -12.24
CA TRP A 269 -26.73 -16.72 -12.69
C TRP A 269 -26.58 -16.16 -14.12
N GLY A 270 -26.00 -16.99 -15.00
CA GLY A 270 -25.68 -16.62 -16.39
C GLY A 270 -24.40 -15.80 -16.57
N ILE A 271 -23.70 -15.42 -15.49
CA ILE A 271 -22.45 -14.65 -15.55
C ILE A 271 -21.24 -15.57 -15.41
N VAL A 272 -20.26 -15.36 -16.29
CA VAL A 272 -18.97 -16.06 -16.31
C VAL A 272 -17.87 -15.03 -16.07
N ALA A 273 -16.88 -15.36 -15.26
CA ALA A 273 -15.73 -14.50 -15.02
C ALA A 273 -14.91 -14.32 -16.31
N ARG A 274 -14.50 -13.08 -16.60
CA ARG A 274 -13.73 -12.75 -17.81
C ARG A 274 -12.22 -12.76 -17.62
N ASN A 275 -11.77 -12.66 -16.37
CA ASN A 275 -10.36 -12.63 -15.99
C ASN A 275 -10.19 -13.22 -14.59
N ARG A 276 -8.94 -13.32 -14.15
CA ARG A 276 -8.57 -13.87 -12.84
C ARG A 276 -9.22 -13.10 -11.69
N GLU A 277 -9.24 -11.77 -11.76
CA GLU A 277 -9.76 -10.90 -10.71
C GLU A 277 -11.27 -11.11 -10.51
N GLN A 278 -12.04 -11.23 -11.60
CA GLN A 278 -13.46 -11.58 -11.53
C GLN A 278 -13.67 -13.01 -11.03
N ASN A 279 -12.80 -13.94 -11.40
CA ASN A 279 -12.85 -15.32 -10.90
C ASN A 279 -12.64 -15.36 -9.38
N PHE A 280 -11.69 -14.58 -8.87
CA PHE A 280 -11.42 -14.45 -7.43
C PHE A 280 -12.61 -13.80 -6.72
N ALA A 281 -13.15 -12.71 -7.28
CA ALA A 281 -14.34 -12.05 -6.75
C ALA A 281 -15.53 -13.01 -6.64
N LEU A 282 -15.80 -13.85 -7.66
CA LEU A 282 -16.87 -14.84 -7.59
C LEU A 282 -16.58 -15.95 -6.56
N ASN A 283 -15.32 -16.36 -6.39
CA ASN A 283 -14.99 -17.36 -5.37
C ASN A 283 -15.28 -16.87 -3.95
N VAL A 284 -14.99 -15.62 -3.63
CA VAL A 284 -15.28 -15.05 -2.30
C VAL A 284 -16.75 -14.68 -2.15
N LEU A 285 -17.40 -14.14 -3.20
CA LEU A 285 -18.83 -13.79 -3.14
C LEU A 285 -19.75 -15.01 -3.00
N MET A 286 -19.33 -16.17 -3.52
CA MET A 286 -20.08 -17.43 -3.45
C MET A 286 -19.69 -18.29 -2.25
N ASP A 287 -18.88 -17.76 -1.32
CA ASP A 287 -18.45 -18.45 -0.12
C ASP A 287 -19.30 -18.00 1.08
N PRO A 288 -20.21 -18.86 1.59
CA PRO A 288 -21.09 -18.48 2.69
C PRO A 288 -20.36 -18.33 4.03
N GLU A 289 -19.12 -18.78 4.15
CA GLU A 289 -18.29 -18.60 5.35
C GLU A 289 -17.67 -17.19 5.44
N VAL A 290 -17.85 -16.35 4.41
CA VAL A 290 -17.34 -14.98 4.37
C VAL A 290 -18.48 -13.97 4.53
N ASP A 291 -18.66 -13.47 5.75
CA ASP A 291 -19.75 -12.54 6.09
C ASP A 291 -19.68 -11.17 5.39
N PHE A 292 -18.46 -10.73 5.04
CA PHE A 292 -18.23 -9.39 4.53
C PHE A 292 -17.19 -9.37 3.41
N VAL A 293 -17.59 -8.86 2.24
CA VAL A 293 -16.74 -8.76 1.05
C VAL A 293 -16.68 -7.31 0.61
N THR A 294 -15.46 -6.78 0.50
CA THR A 294 -15.20 -5.47 -0.10
C THR A 294 -14.60 -5.65 -1.49
N LEU A 295 -15.25 -5.11 -2.52
CA LEU A 295 -14.74 -5.12 -3.89
C LEU A 295 -14.36 -3.72 -4.33
N LEU A 296 -13.07 -3.55 -4.64
CA LEU A 296 -12.50 -2.32 -5.19
C LEU A 296 -12.10 -2.54 -6.65
N GLY A 297 -12.09 -1.47 -7.43
CA GLY A 297 -11.64 -1.51 -8.83
C GLY A 297 -12.29 -0.44 -9.69
N GLN A 298 -11.74 -0.22 -10.87
CA GLN A 298 -12.18 0.83 -11.80
C GLN A 298 -13.66 0.73 -12.20
N ALA A 299 -14.23 1.84 -12.68
CA ALA A 299 -15.57 1.85 -13.23
C ALA A 299 -15.68 0.85 -14.40
N GLY A 300 -16.79 0.11 -14.48
CA GLY A 300 -17.02 -0.88 -15.54
C GLY A 300 -16.40 -2.26 -15.33
N THR A 301 -15.67 -2.52 -14.24
CA THR A 301 -15.05 -3.85 -13.97
C THR A 301 -16.03 -4.94 -13.54
N GLY A 302 -17.33 -4.63 -13.45
CA GLY A 302 -18.38 -5.61 -13.19
C GLY A 302 -18.67 -5.91 -11.71
N LYS A 303 -18.10 -5.15 -10.76
CA LYS A 303 -18.31 -5.35 -9.30
C LYS A 303 -19.78 -5.55 -8.92
N THR A 304 -20.62 -4.56 -9.22
CA THR A 304 -22.06 -4.62 -8.92
C THR A 304 -22.75 -5.77 -9.66
N LEU A 305 -22.37 -6.04 -10.90
CA LEU A 305 -22.96 -7.14 -11.68
C LEU A 305 -22.66 -8.50 -11.04
N LEU A 306 -21.39 -8.74 -10.65
CA LEU A 306 -20.97 -9.98 -10.00
C LEU A 306 -21.64 -10.15 -8.64
N THR A 307 -21.71 -9.07 -7.83
CA THR A 307 -22.40 -9.09 -6.53
C THR A 307 -23.87 -9.43 -6.69
N LEU A 308 -24.57 -8.83 -7.66
CA LEU A 308 -25.98 -9.12 -7.92
C LEU A 308 -26.19 -10.55 -8.42
N ALA A 309 -25.32 -11.04 -9.31
CA ALA A 309 -25.39 -12.42 -9.79
C ALA A 309 -25.19 -13.43 -8.65
N ALA A 310 -24.20 -13.19 -7.78
CA ALA A 310 -23.93 -14.02 -6.62
C ALA A 310 -25.07 -13.98 -5.59
N SER A 311 -25.65 -12.80 -5.33
CA SER A 311 -26.80 -12.68 -4.42
C SER A 311 -28.02 -13.41 -4.97
N LEU A 312 -28.33 -13.25 -6.26
CA LEU A 312 -29.46 -13.94 -6.89
C LEU A 312 -29.26 -15.46 -6.90
N MET A 313 -28.06 -15.95 -7.21
CA MET A 313 -27.73 -17.37 -7.14
C MET A 313 -27.95 -17.92 -5.72
N GLN A 314 -27.43 -17.24 -4.70
CA GLN A 314 -27.50 -17.72 -3.33
C GLN A 314 -28.91 -17.64 -2.72
N THR A 315 -29.71 -16.63 -3.08
CA THR A 315 -31.08 -16.46 -2.58
C THR A 315 -32.11 -17.29 -3.36
N LEU A 316 -32.08 -17.26 -4.70
CA LEU A 316 -33.14 -17.85 -5.52
C LEU A 316 -32.86 -19.31 -5.87
N GLU A 317 -31.63 -19.64 -6.25
CA GLU A 317 -31.25 -20.99 -6.66
C GLU A 317 -30.88 -21.86 -5.45
N TYR A 318 -29.90 -21.41 -4.67
CA TYR A 318 -29.38 -22.19 -3.53
C TYR A 318 -30.24 -22.06 -2.28
N LYS A 319 -31.06 -21.00 -2.19
CA LYS A 319 -31.97 -20.72 -1.07
C LYS A 319 -31.26 -20.72 0.29
N ILE A 320 -30.00 -20.30 0.33
CA ILE A 320 -29.24 -20.16 1.58
C ILE A 320 -29.55 -18.84 2.31
N TYR A 321 -30.06 -17.83 1.59
CA TYR A 321 -30.54 -16.57 2.13
C TYR A 321 -32.02 -16.36 1.78
N SER A 322 -32.76 -15.67 2.64
CA SER A 322 -34.20 -15.39 2.45
C SER A 322 -34.47 -14.16 1.58
N GLU A 323 -33.60 -13.15 1.64
CA GLU A 323 -33.84 -11.85 1.01
C GLU A 323 -32.54 -11.16 0.58
N ILE A 324 -32.65 -10.20 -0.34
CA ILE A 324 -31.54 -9.40 -0.85
C ILE A 324 -31.88 -7.93 -0.59
N ILE A 325 -31.01 -7.23 0.15
CA ILE A 325 -31.13 -5.80 0.40
C ILE A 325 -30.05 -5.08 -0.41
N ILE A 326 -30.47 -4.11 -1.23
CA ILE A 326 -29.57 -3.29 -2.04
C ILE A 326 -29.77 -1.84 -1.64
N THR A 327 -28.73 -1.25 -1.08
CA THR A 327 -28.69 0.18 -0.76
C THR A 327 -27.70 0.88 -1.67
N ARG A 328 -28.09 2.03 -2.21
CA ARG A 328 -27.18 2.94 -2.90
C ARG A 328 -27.02 4.20 -2.05
N VAL A 329 -25.77 4.60 -1.80
CA VAL A 329 -25.51 5.92 -1.22
C VAL A 329 -25.92 6.97 -2.26
N THR A 330 -26.96 7.73 -1.95
CA THR A 330 -27.26 8.98 -2.64
C THR A 330 -26.31 10.03 -2.09
N VAL A 331 -25.33 10.41 -2.91
CA VAL A 331 -24.46 11.57 -2.64
C VAL A 331 -25.20 12.85 -3.03
#